data_AF-A0A0C4DIG1-F1
#
_entry.id   AF-A0A0C4DIG1-F1
#
_cell.length_a   1.000
_cell.length_b   1.000
_cell.length_c   1.000
_cell.angle_alpha   90.00
_cell.angle_beta   90.00
_cell.angle_gamma   90.00
#
_symmetry.space_group_name_H-M   'P 1'
#
loop_
_entity.id
_entity.type
_entity.pdbx_description
1 polymer ?
#
loop_
_entity_poly.entity_id
_entity_poly.type
_entity_poly.pdbx_seq_one_letter_code
_entity_poly.pdbx_strand_id
1 'polypeptide(L)'
;MVNLKDNQGQDIKSGPDNWYKLALADGKDLFFIHRTEGGRATKCFISAIDAGQGMVLRYQRYNGDDRPNQGWPIGDKGDLRCLQYGSAARIGVLFYTHDHTNLVTSEDAYIHGLRGEQLADNRVSLYAYDRDGKLRGLRVGGPSTLSLGSGDFPVGLDCEFVKVSNGISKGNF
;
A
#
# COMPACT_ATOMS: atom_id res chain seq x y z
N MET A 1 -15.01 -11.10 13.87
CA MET A 1 -14.24 -9.91 13.47
C MET A 1 -14.69 -9.52 12.06
N VAL A 2 -14.91 -8.24 11.79
CA VAL A 2 -15.36 -7.77 10.46
C VAL A 2 -14.13 -7.37 9.65
N ASN A 3 -14.05 -7.83 8.39
CA ASN A 3 -12.94 -7.54 7.50
C ASN A 3 -13.23 -6.33 6.61
N LEU A 4 -12.17 -5.65 6.17
CA LEU A 4 -12.21 -4.68 5.09
C LEU A 4 -12.71 -5.33 3.81
N LYS A 5 -13.43 -4.54 3.02
CA LYS A 5 -14.05 -4.93 1.76
C LYS A 5 -13.34 -4.30 0.58
N ASP A 6 -13.28 -5.05 -0.52
CA ASP A 6 -12.86 -4.54 -1.82
C ASP A 6 -14.02 -3.86 -2.55
N ASN A 7 -13.75 -3.32 -3.74
CA ASN A 7 -14.73 -2.63 -4.58
C ASN A 7 -15.99 -3.45 -4.91
N GLN A 8 -15.92 -4.78 -4.80
CA GLN A 8 -17.03 -5.69 -5.07
C GLN A 8 -17.78 -6.10 -3.78
N GLY A 9 -17.45 -5.51 -2.64
CA GLY A 9 -18.01 -5.85 -1.33
C GLY A 9 -17.50 -7.18 -0.77
N GLN A 10 -16.47 -7.77 -1.38
CA GLN A 10 -15.85 -9.01 -0.91
C GLN A 10 -14.75 -8.71 0.10
N ASP A 11 -14.49 -9.65 1.01
CA ASP A 11 -13.39 -9.47 1.97
C ASP A 11 -12.05 -9.32 1.21
N ILE A 12 -11.27 -8.31 1.60
CA ILE A 12 -9.85 -8.23 1.23
C ILE A 12 -9.14 -9.39 1.92
N LYS A 13 -8.53 -10.27 1.12
CA LYS A 13 -7.94 -11.53 1.58
C LYS A 13 -6.46 -11.61 1.23
N SER A 14 -5.70 -12.27 2.09
CA SER A 14 -4.32 -12.64 1.81
C SER A 14 -4.23 -13.79 0.82
N GLY A 15 -3.04 -13.99 0.26
CA GLY A 15 -2.69 -15.16 -0.55
C GLY A 15 -2.31 -14.84 -1.98
N PRO A 16 -1.73 -15.81 -2.69
CA PRO A 16 -1.15 -15.63 -4.02
C PRO A 16 -2.18 -15.31 -5.11
N ASP A 17 -3.46 -15.60 -4.88
CA ASP A 17 -4.54 -15.41 -5.84
C ASP A 17 -5.33 -14.10 -5.59
N ASN A 18 -4.94 -13.32 -4.58
CA ASN A 18 -5.66 -12.13 -4.16
C ASN A 18 -4.87 -10.86 -4.46
N TRP A 19 -5.01 -10.38 -5.70
CA TRP A 19 -4.36 -9.16 -6.18
C TRP A 19 -5.33 -8.00 -6.35
N TYR A 20 -4.85 -6.82 -5.98
CA TYR A 20 -5.59 -5.57 -5.94
C TYR A 20 -4.77 -4.44 -6.57
N LYS A 21 -5.47 -3.43 -7.09
CA LYS A 21 -4.94 -2.09 -7.33
C LYS A 21 -5.51 -1.16 -6.26
N LEU A 22 -4.80 -0.08 -5.97
CA LEU A 22 -5.30 0.99 -5.12
C LEU A 22 -5.67 2.18 -5.99
N ALA A 23 -6.98 2.40 -6.13
CA ALA A 23 -7.53 3.59 -6.75
C ALA A 23 -7.79 4.65 -5.68
N LEU A 24 -7.42 5.89 -5.93
CA LEU A 24 -7.61 7.03 -5.04
C LEU A 24 -8.95 7.72 -5.29
N ALA A 25 -9.38 8.53 -4.32
CA ALA A 25 -10.62 9.31 -4.40
C ALA A 25 -10.74 10.18 -5.67
N ASP A 26 -9.62 10.67 -6.17
CA ASP A 26 -9.54 11.53 -7.35
C ASP A 26 -9.43 10.74 -8.66
N GLY A 27 -9.60 9.41 -8.61
CA GLY A 27 -9.52 8.51 -9.75
C GLY A 27 -8.09 8.13 -10.17
N LYS A 28 -7.07 8.61 -9.47
CA LYS A 28 -5.67 8.19 -9.72
C LYS A 28 -5.40 6.80 -9.16
N ASP A 29 -4.40 6.13 -9.69
CA ASP A 29 -3.86 4.90 -9.11
C ASP A 29 -2.58 5.16 -8.31
N LEU A 30 -2.24 4.24 -7.40
CA LEU A 30 -0.88 4.18 -6.84
C LEU A 30 0.07 3.40 -7.74
N PHE A 31 1.30 3.90 -7.90
CA PHE A 31 2.40 3.21 -8.58
C PHE A 31 3.73 3.48 -7.88
N PHE A 32 4.76 2.73 -8.26
CA PHE A 32 6.13 3.00 -7.84
C PHE A 32 6.87 3.82 -8.91
N ILE A 33 7.45 4.94 -8.50
CA ILE A 33 8.25 5.81 -9.37
C ILE A 33 9.71 5.72 -8.94
N HIS A 34 10.58 5.46 -9.91
CA HIS A 34 12.02 5.49 -9.70
C HIS A 34 12.48 6.91 -9.47
N ARG A 35 13.25 7.11 -8.40
CA ARG A 35 14.06 8.32 -8.27
C ARG A 35 15.52 7.92 -8.23
N THR A 36 16.27 8.53 -9.12
CA THR A 36 17.73 8.53 -9.09
C THR A 36 18.17 9.59 -8.09
N GLU A 37 18.87 9.16 -7.06
CA GLU A 37 19.62 10.06 -6.18
C GLU A 37 21.11 9.77 -6.40
N GLY A 38 21.90 10.81 -6.70
CA GLY A 38 23.34 10.65 -6.97
C GLY A 38 23.67 9.75 -8.18
N GLY A 39 22.77 9.59 -9.14
CA GLY A 39 22.99 8.79 -10.34
C GLY A 39 22.78 7.28 -10.19
N ARG A 40 22.31 6.79 -9.02
CA ARG A 40 21.89 5.39 -8.83
C ARG A 40 20.40 5.32 -8.53
N ALA A 41 19.65 4.53 -9.29
CA ALA A 41 18.25 4.24 -9.01
C ALA A 41 18.16 3.29 -7.81
N THR A 42 18.14 3.83 -6.59
CA THR A 42 18.16 3.02 -5.36
C THR A 42 16.80 2.90 -4.69
N LYS A 43 15.84 3.78 -5.02
CA LYS A 43 14.59 3.91 -4.26
C LYS A 43 13.39 4.07 -5.18
N CYS A 44 12.34 3.34 -4.86
CA CYS A 44 11.09 3.35 -5.61
C CYS A 44 10.00 3.95 -4.73
N PHE A 45 9.65 5.20 -5.02
CA PHE A 45 8.70 5.96 -4.23
C PHE A 45 7.28 5.62 -4.65
N ILE A 46 6.38 5.45 -3.69
CA ILE A 46 4.97 5.26 -3.99
C ILE A 46 4.37 6.62 -4.31
N SER A 47 3.75 6.74 -5.47
CA SER A 47 3.16 7.99 -5.95
C SER A 47 1.79 7.75 -6.57
N ALA A 48 0.95 8.78 -6.56
CA ALA A 48 -0.29 8.84 -7.29
C ALA A 48 -0.03 9.19 -8.76
N ILE A 49 -0.72 8.51 -9.67
CA ILE A 49 -0.52 8.55 -11.12
C ILE A 49 -1.85 8.33 -11.81
N ASP A 50 -1.94 8.69 -13.08
CA ASP A 50 -3.16 8.51 -13.86
C ASP A 50 -3.64 7.05 -13.88
N ALA A 51 -4.96 6.89 -13.95
CA ALA A 51 -5.64 5.60 -13.92
C ALA A 51 -5.11 4.64 -15.00
N GLY A 52 -5.09 3.35 -14.66
CA GLY A 52 -4.72 2.27 -15.58
C GLY A 52 -3.25 1.87 -15.51
N GLN A 53 -2.39 2.74 -14.98
CA GLN A 53 -0.96 2.48 -14.76
C GLN A 53 -0.65 2.01 -13.33
N GLY A 54 -1.66 1.81 -12.49
CA GLY A 54 -1.51 1.40 -11.10
C GLY A 54 -0.75 0.09 -10.89
N MET A 55 0.06 0.05 -9.83
CA MET A 55 0.78 -1.14 -9.41
C MET A 55 -0.20 -2.16 -8.84
N VAL A 56 0.14 -3.43 -9.03
CA VAL A 56 -0.64 -4.53 -8.47
C VAL A 56 0.01 -4.98 -7.17
N LEU A 57 -0.82 -5.12 -6.13
CA LEU A 57 -0.41 -5.47 -4.79
C LEU A 57 -1.34 -6.49 -4.14
N ARG A 58 -0.85 -7.13 -3.10
CA ARG A 58 -1.60 -8.07 -2.27
C ARG A 58 -1.42 -7.75 -0.79
N TYR A 59 -2.47 -8.03 -0.04
CA TYR A 59 -2.45 -7.97 1.41
C TYR A 59 -1.85 -9.24 2.03
N GLN A 60 -1.15 -9.10 3.14
CA GLN A 60 -0.70 -10.17 4.02
C GLN A 60 -1.06 -9.81 5.46
N ARG A 61 -1.67 -10.75 6.20
CA ARG A 61 -2.03 -10.51 7.61
C ARG A 61 -0.81 -10.33 8.50
N TYR A 62 0.23 -11.09 8.20
CA TYR A 62 1.53 -10.98 8.87
C TYR A 62 2.61 -10.89 7.80
N ASN A 63 3.61 -10.06 8.01
CA ASN A 63 4.69 -9.88 7.05
C ASN A 63 5.37 -11.21 6.70
N GLY A 64 5.35 -11.56 5.41
CA GLY A 64 5.92 -12.82 4.92
C GLY A 64 5.05 -14.05 5.14
N ASP A 65 3.86 -13.89 5.70
CA ASP A 65 2.86 -14.93 5.80
C ASP A 65 1.96 -14.91 4.57
N ASP A 66 2.16 -15.89 3.69
CA ASP A 66 1.38 -16.10 2.47
C ASP A 66 0.21 -17.08 2.66
N ARG A 67 -0.16 -17.40 3.92
CA ARG A 67 -1.34 -18.22 4.18
C ARG A 67 -2.56 -17.63 3.46
N PRO A 68 -3.27 -18.43 2.64
CA PRO A 68 -4.33 -17.91 1.81
C PRO A 68 -5.58 -17.57 2.63
N ASN A 69 -6.40 -16.68 2.07
CA ASN A 69 -7.77 -16.40 2.51
C ASN A 69 -7.91 -15.85 3.94
N GLN A 70 -6.84 -15.31 4.53
CA GLN A 70 -6.99 -14.56 5.78
C GLN A 70 -7.53 -13.18 5.43
N GLY A 71 -8.66 -12.80 6.02
CA GLY A 71 -9.19 -11.44 5.85
C GLY A 71 -8.31 -10.39 6.52
N TRP A 72 -8.44 -9.14 6.08
CA TRP A 72 -7.89 -7.97 6.77
C TRP A 72 -8.94 -7.40 7.74
N PRO A 73 -8.84 -7.64 9.06
CA PRO A 73 -9.79 -7.08 9.99
C PRO A 73 -9.71 -5.55 10.03
N ILE A 74 -10.87 -4.90 10.13
CA ILE A 74 -10.94 -3.44 10.22
C ILE A 74 -10.18 -2.97 11.47
N GLY A 75 -9.30 -1.98 11.31
CA GLY A 75 -8.50 -1.42 12.40
C GLY A 75 -7.23 -2.22 12.74
N ASP A 76 -7.10 -3.45 12.25
CA ASP A 76 -5.89 -4.27 12.46
C ASP A 76 -4.75 -3.84 11.53
N LYS A 77 -3.53 -4.13 11.97
CA LYS A 77 -2.33 -4.00 11.17
C LYS A 77 -2.28 -5.09 10.09
N GLY A 78 -1.91 -4.70 8.88
CA GLY A 78 -1.68 -5.56 7.74
C GLY A 78 -0.47 -5.12 6.93
N ASP A 79 0.11 -6.02 6.15
CA ASP A 79 1.25 -5.73 5.27
C ASP A 79 0.81 -5.74 3.81
N LEU A 80 1.43 -4.89 2.99
CA LEU A 80 1.22 -4.89 1.54
C LEU A 80 2.50 -5.29 0.81
N ARG A 81 2.33 -6.16 -0.19
CA ARG A 81 3.37 -6.51 -1.15
C ARG A 81 2.94 -6.15 -2.55
N CYS A 82 3.76 -5.45 -3.30
CA CYS A 82 3.53 -5.14 -4.69
C CYS A 82 4.41 -6.01 -5.59
N LEU A 83 3.99 -6.22 -6.83
CA LEU A 83 4.85 -6.81 -7.84
C LEU A 83 5.71 -5.73 -8.47
N GLN A 84 7.03 -5.84 -8.29
CA GLN A 84 8.04 -4.92 -8.77
C GLN A 84 9.09 -5.71 -9.59
N TYR A 85 9.20 -5.43 -10.89
CA TYR A 85 10.15 -6.09 -11.80
C TYR A 85 10.11 -7.63 -11.79
N GLY A 86 8.91 -8.21 -11.75
CA GLY A 86 8.76 -9.67 -11.69
C GLY A 86 9.09 -10.28 -10.32
N SER A 87 9.40 -9.47 -9.30
CA SER A 87 9.63 -9.90 -7.92
C SER A 87 8.63 -9.24 -6.98
N ALA A 88 8.25 -9.92 -5.89
CA ALA A 88 7.40 -9.31 -4.88
C ALA A 88 8.23 -8.38 -3.98
N ALA A 89 7.96 -7.08 -4.04
CA ALA A 89 8.55 -6.10 -3.14
C ALA A 89 7.58 -5.73 -2.03
N ARG A 90 8.13 -5.37 -0.87
CA ARG A 90 7.35 -4.95 0.29
C ARG A 90 7.20 -3.43 0.27
N ILE A 91 6.02 -2.98 0.69
CA ILE A 91 5.79 -1.56 0.92
C ILE A 91 6.19 -1.23 2.35
N GLY A 92 7.06 -0.24 2.50
CA GLY A 92 7.52 0.23 3.79
C GLY A 92 7.67 1.75 3.80
N VAL A 93 8.20 2.24 4.91
CA VAL A 93 8.42 3.65 5.17
C VAL A 93 9.91 3.95 5.12
N LEU A 94 10.32 4.99 4.39
CA LEU A 94 11.70 5.44 4.36
C LEU A 94 11.82 6.88 4.84
N PHE A 95 12.83 7.10 5.69
CA PHE A 95 13.19 8.40 6.22
C PHE A 95 14.33 8.98 5.38
N TYR A 96 14.11 10.15 4.82
CA TYR A 96 15.10 10.82 3.96
C TYR A 96 15.78 11.97 4.70
N THR A 97 14.99 12.72 5.46
CA THR A 97 15.41 13.71 6.45
C THR A 97 14.54 13.54 7.69
N HIS A 98 14.89 14.19 8.80
CA HIS A 98 14.11 14.14 10.03
C HIS A 98 12.63 14.51 9.83
N ASP A 99 12.33 15.29 8.78
CA ASP A 99 10.99 15.82 8.52
C ASP A 99 10.31 15.23 7.27
N HIS A 100 11.02 14.41 6.48
CA HIS A 100 10.49 13.85 5.24
C HIS A 100 10.50 12.32 5.27
N THR A 101 9.29 11.78 5.36
CA THR A 101 9.04 10.35 5.46
C THR A 101 8.09 9.93 4.35
N ASN A 102 8.52 9.00 3.50
CA ASN A 102 7.78 8.58 2.31
C ASN A 102 7.48 7.08 2.34
N LEU A 103 6.36 6.70 1.73
CA LEU A 103 6.12 5.31 1.38
C LEU A 103 6.98 4.91 0.18
N VAL A 104 7.68 3.79 0.30
CA VAL A 104 8.59 3.28 -0.73
C VAL A 104 8.50 1.77 -0.84
N THR A 105 9.06 1.24 -1.93
CA THR A 105 9.46 -0.16 -2.05
C THR A 105 10.99 -0.19 -2.06
N SER A 106 11.60 -0.76 -1.02
CA SER A 106 13.05 -0.86 -0.84
C SER A 106 13.38 -1.88 0.24
N GLU A 107 14.55 -2.52 0.14
CA GLU A 107 15.09 -3.38 1.22
C GLU A 107 15.45 -2.57 2.47
N ASP A 108 15.80 -1.29 2.29
CA ASP A 108 16.13 -0.36 3.38
C ASP A 108 14.89 0.27 4.03
N ALA A 109 13.70 -0.05 3.53
CA ALA A 109 12.46 0.49 4.05
C ALA A 109 12.10 -0.17 5.39
N TYR A 110 11.65 0.67 6.31
CA TYR A 110 11.10 0.24 7.58
C TYR A 110 9.68 -0.28 7.39
N ILE A 111 9.47 -1.58 7.59
CA ILE A 111 8.18 -2.25 7.35
C ILE A 111 7.45 -2.41 8.68
N HIS A 112 6.53 -1.48 8.94
CA HIS A 112 5.74 -1.48 10.17
C HIS A 112 4.26 -1.79 9.93
N GLY A 113 3.90 -2.14 8.70
CA GLY A 113 2.54 -2.41 8.27
C GLY A 113 1.70 -1.14 8.06
N LEU A 114 0.46 -1.38 7.69
CA LEU A 114 -0.58 -0.42 7.40
C LEU A 114 -1.82 -0.76 8.23
N ARG A 115 -2.68 0.21 8.46
CA ARG A 115 -4.02 0.00 9.03
C ARG A 115 -5.04 0.50 8.02
N GLY A 116 -6.11 -0.26 7.84
CA GLY A 116 -7.26 0.15 7.04
C GLY A 116 -8.50 0.32 7.90
N GLU A 117 -9.29 1.33 7.57
CA GLU A 117 -10.64 1.55 8.10
C GLU A 117 -11.65 1.55 6.96
N GLN A 118 -12.79 0.89 7.15
CA GLN A 118 -13.84 0.85 6.16
C GLN A 118 -14.60 2.18 6.15
N LEU A 119 -14.68 2.81 4.98
CA LEU A 119 -15.53 3.96 4.68
C LEU A 119 -16.78 3.49 3.92
N ALA A 120 -17.70 4.42 3.66
CA ALA A 120 -18.87 4.18 2.82
C ALA A 120 -18.47 3.71 1.41
N ASP A 121 -19.40 3.05 0.71
CA ASP A 121 -19.23 2.59 -0.67
C ASP A 121 -17.99 1.71 -0.91
N ASN A 122 -17.68 0.85 0.07
CA ASN A 122 -16.52 -0.04 0.06
C ASN A 122 -15.14 0.66 -0.02
N ARG A 123 -15.08 1.96 0.20
CA ARG A 123 -13.82 2.70 0.24
C ARG A 123 -13.06 2.41 1.53
N VAL A 124 -11.74 2.59 1.52
CA VAL A 124 -10.84 2.30 2.63
C VAL A 124 -9.99 3.52 2.92
N SER A 125 -9.95 3.93 4.18
CA SER A 125 -8.97 4.89 4.68
C SER A 125 -7.71 4.14 5.12
N LEU A 126 -6.59 4.38 4.44
CA LEU A 126 -5.31 3.74 4.73
C LEU A 126 -4.37 4.64 5.53
N TYR A 127 -3.70 4.02 6.51
CA TYR A 127 -2.73 4.65 7.39
C TYR A 127 -1.47 3.82 7.44
N ALA A 128 -0.33 4.44 7.72
CA ALA A 128 0.94 3.74 7.91
C ALA A 128 1.42 3.83 9.34
N TYR A 129 2.12 2.81 9.80
CA TYR A 129 2.87 2.89 11.05
C TYR A 129 4.26 3.45 10.77
N ASP A 130 4.72 4.41 11.58
CA ASP A 130 6.10 4.88 11.54
C ASP A 130 7.05 3.88 12.24
N ARG A 131 8.35 4.22 12.29
CA ARG A 131 9.39 3.36 12.88
C ARG A 131 9.18 3.05 14.36
N ASP A 132 8.49 3.94 15.07
CA ASP A 132 8.21 3.82 16.49
C ASP A 132 6.86 3.09 16.73
N GLY A 133 6.22 2.61 15.66
CA GLY A 133 4.93 1.95 15.71
C GLY A 133 3.76 2.90 15.94
N LYS A 134 3.95 4.22 15.80
CA LYS A 134 2.86 5.20 15.89
C LYS A 134 2.11 5.26 14.57
N LEU A 135 0.78 5.28 14.65
CA LEU A 135 -0.09 5.42 13.49
C LEU A 135 0.02 6.84 12.91
N ARG A 136 0.28 6.93 11.60
CA ARG A 136 0.39 8.19 10.86
C ARG A 136 -0.57 8.21 9.69
N GLY A 137 -1.08 9.41 9.41
CA GLY A 137 -1.85 9.67 8.21
C GLY A 137 -0.98 9.53 6.96
N LEU A 138 -1.63 9.30 5.82
CA LEU A 138 -0.98 9.24 4.52
C LEU A 138 -1.47 10.41 3.67
N ARG A 139 -0.56 11.11 3.01
CA ARG A 139 -0.87 12.27 2.18
C ARG A 139 -0.15 12.16 0.86
N VAL A 140 -0.82 12.57 -0.20
CA VAL A 140 -0.18 12.81 -1.49
C VAL A 140 0.47 14.19 -1.43
N GLY A 141 1.79 14.22 -1.21
CA GLY A 141 2.62 15.43 -1.27
C GLY A 141 3.05 15.75 -2.70
N GLY A 142 3.83 16.81 -2.90
CA GLY A 142 4.46 17.05 -4.21
C GLY A 142 5.54 16.00 -4.51
N PRO A 143 5.94 15.78 -5.77
CA PRO A 143 5.15 15.69 -7.01
C PRO A 143 4.38 14.36 -7.04
N SER A 144 3.22 14.33 -6.39
CA SER A 144 2.33 13.17 -6.24
C SER A 144 2.86 12.01 -5.39
N THR A 145 3.90 12.20 -4.59
CA THR A 145 4.48 11.12 -3.75
C THR A 145 3.72 10.97 -2.44
N LEU A 146 3.53 9.72 -2.00
CA LEU A 146 2.91 9.43 -0.71
C LEU A 146 3.91 9.64 0.43
N SER A 147 3.55 10.53 1.34
CA SER A 147 4.29 10.85 2.54
C SER A 147 3.46 10.60 3.80
N LEU A 148 4.16 10.37 4.91
CA LEU A 148 3.52 10.28 6.22
C LEU A 148 3.21 11.68 6.74
N GLY A 149 1.99 11.87 7.24
CA GLY A 149 1.56 13.12 7.87
C GLY A 149 2.22 13.34 9.24
N SER A 150 2.62 14.58 9.51
CA SER A 150 3.30 14.99 10.75
C SER A 150 2.38 15.46 11.88
N GLY A 151 1.07 15.56 11.65
CA GLY A 151 0.11 16.09 12.63
C GLY A 151 -0.40 15.07 13.66
N ASP A 152 -1.01 15.57 14.73
CA ASP A 152 -1.61 14.76 15.81
C ASP A 152 -2.90 14.05 15.39
N PHE A 153 -3.55 14.55 14.35
CA PHE A 153 -4.75 13.96 13.76
C PHE A 153 -4.39 13.28 12.43
N PRO A 154 -4.18 11.95 12.43
CA PRO A 154 -3.85 11.25 11.20
C PRO A 154 -5.06 11.26 10.26
N VAL A 155 -4.86 11.77 9.05
CA VAL A 155 -5.83 11.66 7.95
C VAL A 155 -5.38 10.49 7.09
N GLY A 156 -6.24 9.48 6.94
CA GLY A 156 -5.92 8.32 6.13
C GLY A 156 -6.07 8.63 4.64
N LEU A 157 -5.31 7.92 3.83
CA LEU A 157 -5.43 7.96 2.38
C LEU A 157 -6.74 7.30 1.99
N ASP A 158 -7.66 8.09 1.45
CA ASP A 158 -8.94 7.60 0.96
C ASP A 158 -8.78 6.92 -0.40
N CYS A 159 -8.95 5.61 -0.41
CA CYS A 159 -8.71 4.75 -1.56
C CYS A 159 -9.74 3.63 -1.67
N GLU A 160 -9.66 2.87 -2.75
CA GLU A 160 -10.46 1.68 -2.98
C GLU A 160 -9.52 0.54 -3.39
N PHE A 161 -9.74 -0.63 -2.80
CA PHE A 161 -9.06 -1.85 -3.22
C PHE A 161 -9.83 -2.43 -4.41
N VAL A 162 -9.31 -2.20 -5.61
CA VAL A 162 -9.90 -2.69 -6.85
C VAL A 162 -9.38 -4.09 -7.12
N LYS A 163 -10.27 -5.09 -7.12
CA LYS A 163 -9.91 -6.47 -7.43
C LYS A 163 -9.44 -6.59 -8.90
N VAL A 164 -8.20 -7.06 -9.11
CA VAL A 164 -7.61 -7.15 -10.46
C VAL A 164 -7.79 -8.54 -11.06
N SER A 165 -7.69 -9.60 -10.26
CA SER A 165 -7.77 -10.98 -10.75
C SER A 165 -7.84 -11.98 -9.57
N ASN A 166 -8.45 -13.15 -9.80
CA ASN A 166 -8.33 -14.36 -8.96
C ASN A 166 -7.25 -15.33 -9.48
N GLY A 167 -6.53 -14.94 -10.53
CA GLY A 167 -5.63 -15.80 -11.29
C GLY A 167 -4.60 -14.97 -12.05
N ILE A 168 -3.73 -14.25 -11.34
CA ILE A 168 -2.37 -14.09 -11.86
C ILE A 168 -1.76 -15.48 -11.68
N SER A 169 -2.02 -16.34 -12.66
CA SER A 169 -1.64 -17.75 -12.63
C SER A 169 -0.14 -17.88 -12.35
N LYS A 170 0.24 -19.00 -11.73
CA LYS A 170 1.63 -19.44 -11.51
C LYS A 170 2.41 -19.71 -12.82
N GLY A 171 2.22 -18.91 -13.87
CA GLY A 171 2.90 -19.03 -15.14
C GLY A 171 2.98 -17.67 -15.80
N ASN A 172 4.21 -17.20 -16.00
CA ASN A 172 4.65 -16.00 -16.73
C ASN A 172 5.14 -14.83 -15.86
N PHE A 173 5.97 -15.16 -14.86
CA PHE A 173 7.16 -14.37 -14.55
C PHE A 173 8.38 -15.29 -14.65
#